data_AF-A0A1I7YG01-F1
#
_entry.id   AF-A0A1I7YG01-F1
#
_cell.length_a   1.000
_cell.length_b   1.000
_cell.length_c   1.000
_cell.angle_alpha   90.00
_cell.angle_beta   90.00
_cell.angle_gamma   90.00
#
_symmetry.space_group_name_H-M   'P 1'
#
loop_
_entity.id
_entity.type
_entity.pdbx_description
1 polymer ?
#
loop_
_entity_poly.entity_id
_entity_poly.type
_entity_poly.pdbx_seq_one_letter_code
_entity_poly.pdbx_strand_id
1 'polypeptide(L)'
;MTDVERLEVPTPEQLRTQTHKKYKRVCCICCCLRAKDATIVGALTTMVIAIGCLLRVRFSGSLSQDFFTSLTVLFDIIWMGTSVVAIYACAHDRATLLGPFLLMVLLLTVLLPFLFVISFVALLLIEHAGKPDRVDESDVEPWIYRMVASTFGMPLTIYFTFVVRRCYYDFKNMAKGEVDSNMNRRGRLA
;
A
#
# COMPACT_ATOMS: atom_id res chain seq x y z
N MET A 1 8.96 51.06 -42.31
CA MET A 1 9.79 50.51 -41.22
C MET A 1 9.19 49.17 -40.86
N THR A 2 9.88 48.09 -41.19
CA THR A 2 9.47 46.71 -40.96
C THR A 2 10.30 46.17 -39.80
N ASP A 3 9.64 45.86 -38.69
CA ASP A 3 10.27 45.18 -37.55
C ASP A 3 10.58 43.74 -37.94
N VAL A 4 11.86 43.46 -38.09
CA VAL A 4 12.40 42.12 -38.26
C VAL A 4 12.40 41.47 -36.88
N GLU A 5 11.32 40.75 -36.56
CA GLU A 5 11.31 39.80 -35.44
C GLU A 5 12.42 38.76 -35.68
N ARG A 6 13.51 38.90 -34.93
CA ARG A 6 14.58 37.91 -34.87
C ARG A 6 13.98 36.61 -34.31
N LEU A 7 13.81 35.60 -35.18
CA LEU A 7 13.65 34.22 -34.72
C LEU A 7 14.92 33.82 -33.95
N GLU A 8 14.84 33.82 -32.62
CA GLU A 8 15.85 33.23 -31.77
C GLU A 8 15.89 31.71 -32.03
N VAL A 9 16.94 31.27 -32.72
CA VAL A 9 17.23 29.85 -32.93
C VAL A 9 17.62 29.25 -31.57
N PRO A 10 16.89 28.26 -31.04
CA PRO A 10 17.16 27.70 -29.73
C PRO A 10 18.55 27.05 -29.72
N THR A 11 19.36 27.40 -28.73
CA THR A 11 20.72 26.87 -28.58
C THR A 11 20.69 25.36 -28.27
N PRO A 12 21.74 24.60 -28.65
CA PRO A 12 21.79 23.15 -28.43
C PRO A 12 21.65 22.75 -26.95
N GLU A 13 22.06 23.61 -26.01
CA GLU A 13 21.83 23.40 -24.57
C GLU A 13 20.35 23.50 -24.16
N GLN A 14 19.59 24.42 -24.78
CA GLN A 14 18.14 24.53 -24.58
C GLN A 14 17.40 23.32 -25.18
N LEU A 15 17.86 22.78 -26.32
CA LEU A 15 17.34 21.53 -26.89
C LEU A 15 17.62 20.33 -25.98
N ARG A 16 18.83 20.25 -25.39
CA ARG A 16 19.24 19.15 -24.49
C ARG A 16 18.45 19.18 -23.17
N THR A 17 18.19 20.35 -22.61
CA THR A 17 17.36 20.49 -21.40
C THR A 17 15.88 20.24 -21.66
N GLN A 18 15.34 20.63 -22.83
CA GLN A 18 13.97 20.30 -23.22
C GLN A 18 13.77 18.79 -23.44
N THR A 19 14.70 18.12 -24.13
CA THR A 19 14.64 16.66 -24.32
C THR A 19 14.74 15.93 -22.99
N HIS A 20 15.66 16.30 -22.08
CA HIS A 20 15.71 15.73 -20.73
C HIS A 20 14.43 15.94 -19.92
N LYS A 21 13.79 17.11 -20.01
CA LYS A 21 12.48 17.36 -19.37
C LYS A 21 11.37 16.48 -19.96
N LYS A 22 11.36 16.28 -21.27
CA LYS A 22 10.37 15.44 -21.98
C LYS A 22 10.53 13.96 -21.64
N TYR A 23 11.76 13.44 -21.65
CA TYR A 23 12.06 12.05 -21.26
C TYR A 23 11.80 11.76 -19.77
N LYS A 24 12.12 12.70 -18.86
CA LYS A 24 11.73 12.58 -17.44
C LYS A 24 10.22 12.49 -17.26
N ARG A 25 9.43 13.30 -17.98
CA ARG A 25 7.96 13.25 -17.90
C ARG A 25 7.39 11.91 -18.38
N VAL A 26 7.88 11.38 -19.50
CA VAL A 26 7.41 10.08 -20.04
C VAL A 26 7.75 8.93 -19.09
N CYS A 27 8.95 8.93 -18.49
CA CYS A 27 9.34 7.93 -17.50
C CYS A 27 8.47 8.01 -16.23
N CYS A 28 8.15 9.22 -15.76
CA CYS A 28 7.23 9.40 -14.63
C CYS A 28 5.83 8.85 -14.92
N ILE A 29 5.26 9.07 -16.11
CA ILE A 29 3.91 8.59 -16.46
C ILE A 29 3.86 7.06 -16.48
N CYS A 30 4.82 6.38 -17.11
CA CYS A 30 4.88 4.92 -17.13
C CYS A 30 5.10 4.32 -15.73
N CYS A 31 5.89 4.98 -14.88
CA CYS A 31 6.06 4.56 -13.48
C CYS A 31 4.80 4.79 -12.65
N CYS A 32 4.05 5.86 -12.90
CA CYS A 32 2.76 6.14 -12.24
C CYS A 32 1.72 5.07 -12.60
N LEU A 33 1.62 4.71 -13.88
CA LEU A 33 0.70 3.66 -14.35
C LEU A 33 1.04 2.30 -13.72
N ARG A 34 2.32 1.90 -13.71
CA ARG A 34 2.74 0.64 -13.08
C ARG A 34 2.49 0.62 -11.57
N ALA A 35 2.72 1.74 -10.88
CA ALA A 35 2.46 1.84 -9.44
C ALA A 35 0.95 1.80 -9.14
N LYS A 36 0.12 2.41 -10.00
CA LYS A 36 -1.34 2.36 -9.94
C LYS A 36 -1.86 0.94 -10.12
N ASP A 37 -1.44 0.25 -11.18
CA ASP A 37 -1.83 -1.13 -11.44
C ASP A 37 -1.41 -2.07 -10.28
N ALA A 38 -0.18 -1.94 -9.80
CA ALA A 38 0.31 -2.73 -8.68
C ALA A 38 -0.42 -2.41 -7.35
N THR A 39 -0.87 -1.17 -7.16
CA THR A 39 -1.70 -0.78 -6.00
C THR A 39 -3.10 -1.39 -6.09
N ILE A 40 -3.70 -1.42 -7.29
CA ILE A 40 -4.99 -2.07 -7.53
C ILE A 40 -4.89 -3.57 -7.31
N VAL A 41 -3.86 -4.23 -7.84
CA VAL A 41 -3.61 -5.66 -7.61
C VAL A 41 -3.41 -5.94 -6.12
N GLY A 42 -2.68 -5.08 -5.41
CA GLY A 42 -2.52 -5.17 -3.95
C GLY A 42 -3.86 -5.10 -3.22
N ALA A 43 -4.69 -4.11 -3.55
CA ALA A 43 -6.02 -3.92 -2.95
C ALA A 43 -6.97 -5.10 -3.25
N LEU A 44 -6.92 -5.67 -4.45
CA LEU A 44 -7.69 -6.86 -4.79
C LEU A 44 -7.21 -8.08 -3.99
N THR A 45 -5.90 -8.24 -3.86
CA THR A 45 -5.30 -9.33 -3.08
C THR A 45 -5.72 -9.24 -1.62
N THR A 46 -5.70 -8.04 -1.03
CA THR A 46 -6.14 -7.85 0.36
C THR A 46 -7.63 -8.11 0.54
N MET A 47 -8.47 -7.79 -0.44
CA MET A 47 -9.89 -8.16 -0.42
C MET A 47 -10.10 -9.68 -0.44
N VAL A 48 -9.37 -10.40 -1.31
CA VAL A 48 -9.48 -11.87 -1.37
C VAL A 48 -9.07 -12.51 -0.05
N ILE A 49 -7.99 -12.03 0.57
CA ILE A 49 -7.54 -12.50 1.89
C ILE A 49 -8.61 -12.23 2.96
N ALA A 50 -9.14 -11.01 3.04
CA ALA A 50 -10.17 -10.65 4.02
C ALA A 50 -11.45 -11.50 3.86
N ILE A 51 -11.89 -11.75 2.62
CA ILE A 51 -13.03 -12.64 2.34
C ILE A 51 -12.73 -14.07 2.82
N GLY A 52 -11.53 -14.59 2.55
CA GLY A 52 -11.10 -15.91 3.02
C GLY A 52 -11.14 -16.03 4.55
N CYS A 53 -10.67 -14.99 5.26
CA CYS A 53 -10.72 -14.92 6.73
C CYS A 53 -12.16 -14.91 7.26
N LEU A 54 -13.03 -14.08 6.69
CA LEU A 54 -14.45 -14.00 7.07
C LEU A 54 -15.19 -15.32 6.86
N LEU A 55 -14.92 -16.02 5.76
CA LEU A 55 -15.50 -17.33 5.49
C LEU A 55 -15.06 -18.37 6.52
N ARG A 56 -13.78 -18.39 6.92
CA ARG A 56 -13.26 -19.32 7.93
C ARG A 56 -13.92 -19.13 9.29
N VAL A 57 -14.13 -17.88 9.72
CA VAL A 57 -14.85 -17.56 10.97
C VAL A 57 -16.29 -18.06 10.95
N ARG A 58 -16.97 -17.97 9.80
CA ARG A 58 -18.36 -18.43 9.65
C ARG A 58 -18.50 -19.95 9.76
N PHE A 59 -17.49 -20.72 9.35
CA PHE A 59 -17.50 -22.18 9.38
C PHE A 59 -16.97 -22.80 10.69
N SER A 60 -16.25 -22.05 11.54
CA SER A 60 -15.61 -22.62 12.75
C SER A 60 -16.51 -22.73 13.98
N GLY A 61 -17.77 -22.27 13.95
CA GLY A 61 -18.85 -22.67 14.88
C GLY A 61 -18.70 -22.37 16.38
N SER A 62 -17.55 -21.88 16.89
CA SER A 62 -17.34 -21.63 18.31
C SER A 62 -17.53 -20.15 18.69
N LEU A 63 -18.74 -19.81 19.11
CA LEU A 63 -19.15 -18.51 19.70
C LEU A 63 -18.73 -18.35 21.18
N SER A 64 -17.62 -18.96 21.62
CA SER A 64 -17.17 -18.88 23.03
C SER A 64 -15.89 -18.04 23.23
N GLN A 65 -15.39 -17.38 22.18
CA GLN A 65 -14.27 -16.44 22.18
C GLN A 65 -14.65 -15.08 21.55
N ASP A 66 -15.84 -14.58 21.89
CA ASP A 66 -16.56 -13.57 21.12
C ASP A 66 -15.86 -12.21 20.94
N PHE A 67 -15.00 -11.78 21.86
CA PHE A 67 -14.35 -10.47 21.74
C PHE A 67 -13.27 -10.43 20.66
N PHE A 68 -12.35 -11.40 20.65
CA PHE A 68 -11.24 -11.44 19.68
C PHE A 68 -11.72 -11.77 18.26
N THR A 69 -12.72 -12.65 18.16
CA THR A 69 -13.36 -12.97 16.89
C THR A 69 -14.09 -11.75 16.33
N SER A 70 -14.86 -11.02 17.15
CA SER A 70 -15.54 -9.80 16.72
C SER A 70 -14.57 -8.70 16.30
N LEU A 71 -13.45 -8.52 17.03
CA LEU A 71 -12.40 -7.59 16.63
C LEU A 71 -11.79 -7.97 15.29
N THR A 72 -11.50 -9.26 15.07
CA THR A 72 -10.93 -9.75 13.79
C THR A 72 -11.87 -9.46 12.62
N VAL A 73 -13.17 -9.74 12.79
CA VAL A 73 -14.20 -9.44 11.78
C VAL A 73 -14.29 -7.93 11.52
N LEU A 74 -14.26 -7.10 12.56
CA LEU A 74 -14.26 -5.65 12.41
C LEU A 74 -13.03 -5.17 11.62
N PHE A 75 -11.84 -5.70 11.94
CA PHE A 75 -10.62 -5.40 11.19
C PHE A 75 -10.74 -5.82 9.72
N ASP A 76 -11.27 -7.01 9.43
CA ASP A 76 -11.48 -7.48 8.04
C ASP A 76 -12.43 -6.57 7.26
N ILE A 77 -13.52 -6.09 7.89
CA ILE A 77 -14.45 -5.14 7.27
C ILE A 77 -13.77 -3.81 6.95
N ILE A 78 -13.00 -3.26 7.90
CA ILE A 78 -12.24 -2.01 7.67
C ILE A 78 -11.19 -2.25 6.56
N TRP A 79 -10.59 -3.44 6.51
CA TRP A 79 -9.63 -3.82 5.47
C TRP A 79 -10.27 -3.84 4.08
N MET A 80 -11.43 -4.44 3.96
CA MET A 80 -12.20 -4.44 2.70
C MET A 80 -12.60 -3.01 2.32
N GLY A 81 -13.11 -2.22 3.26
CA GLY A 81 -13.51 -0.84 3.02
C GLY A 81 -12.35 0.02 2.51
N THR A 82 -11.21 -0.03 3.17
CA THR A 82 -10.01 0.72 2.75
C THR A 82 -9.45 0.23 1.41
N SER A 83 -9.54 -1.06 1.10
CA SER A 83 -9.14 -1.63 -0.20
C SER A 83 -10.04 -1.13 -1.34
N VAL A 84 -11.36 -1.09 -1.14
CA VAL A 84 -12.32 -0.53 -2.12
C VAL A 84 -12.05 0.96 -2.35
N VAL A 85 -11.83 1.72 -1.26
CA VAL A 85 -11.48 3.14 -1.37
C VAL A 85 -10.15 3.33 -2.11
N ALA A 86 -9.17 2.43 -1.93
CA ALA A 86 -7.91 2.47 -2.67
C ALA A 86 -8.08 2.26 -4.18
N ILE A 87 -8.93 1.31 -4.58
CA ILE A 87 -9.27 1.07 -5.99
C ILE A 87 -9.93 2.31 -6.59
N TYR A 88 -10.91 2.89 -5.88
CA TYR A 88 -11.57 4.12 -6.30
C TYR A 88 -10.59 5.31 -6.36
N ALA A 89 -9.72 5.45 -5.36
CA ALA A 89 -8.69 6.48 -5.31
C ALA A 89 -7.73 6.38 -6.50
N CYS A 90 -7.35 5.15 -6.88
CA CYS A 90 -6.55 4.89 -8.06
C CYS A 90 -7.32 5.24 -9.34
N ALA A 91 -8.59 4.84 -9.47
CA ALA A 91 -9.40 5.14 -10.66
C ALA A 91 -9.56 6.65 -10.90
N HIS A 92 -9.65 7.45 -9.84
CA HIS A 92 -9.85 8.90 -9.90
C HIS A 92 -8.61 9.74 -9.60
N ASP A 93 -7.43 9.12 -9.49
CA ASP A 93 -6.13 9.76 -9.20
C ASP A 93 -6.15 10.70 -7.96
N ARG A 94 -6.90 10.31 -6.90
CA ARG A 94 -7.10 11.13 -5.69
C ARG A 94 -6.21 10.66 -4.53
N ALA A 95 -5.16 11.44 -4.24
CA ALA A 95 -4.24 11.16 -3.12
C ALA A 95 -4.94 11.10 -1.74
N THR A 96 -5.93 11.96 -1.48
CA THR A 96 -6.62 12.03 -0.18
C THR A 96 -7.35 10.73 0.17
N LEU A 97 -7.97 10.10 -0.83
CA LEU A 97 -8.68 8.83 -0.67
C LEU A 97 -7.73 7.63 -0.54
N LEU A 98 -6.51 7.72 -1.07
CA LEU A 98 -5.50 6.66 -0.94
C LEU A 98 -4.84 6.64 0.46
N GLY A 99 -4.92 7.74 1.22
CA GLY A 99 -4.30 7.89 2.53
C GLY A 99 -4.67 6.80 3.56
N PRO A 100 -5.95 6.49 3.78
CA PRO A 100 -6.37 5.43 4.69
C PRO A 100 -5.79 4.05 4.35
N PHE A 101 -5.72 3.71 3.06
CA PHE A 101 -5.13 2.45 2.62
C PHE A 101 -3.62 2.43 2.85
N LEU A 102 -2.91 3.53 2.54
CA LEU A 102 -1.49 3.66 2.84
C LEU A 102 -1.20 3.50 4.34
N LEU A 103 -2.03 4.11 5.21
CA LEU A 103 -1.90 3.97 6.66
C LEU A 103 -2.06 2.50 7.10
N MET A 104 -3.05 1.80 6.55
CA MET A 104 -3.26 0.38 6.85
C MET A 104 -2.09 -0.51 6.45
N VAL A 105 -1.54 -0.33 5.23
CA VAL A 105 -0.40 -1.14 4.77
C VAL A 105 0.87 -0.81 5.59
N LEU A 106 1.04 0.45 6.02
CA LEU A 106 2.10 0.83 6.97
C LEU A 106 1.95 0.14 8.33
N LEU A 107 0.74 0.15 8.91
CA LEU A 107 0.46 -0.54 10.17
C LEU A 107 0.77 -2.04 10.05
N LEU A 108 0.39 -2.66 8.94
CA LEU A 108 0.67 -4.08 8.69
C LEU A 108 2.17 -4.38 8.66
N THR A 109 2.95 -3.49 8.05
CA THR A 109 4.41 -3.63 7.93
C THR A 109 5.09 -3.60 9.29
N VAL A 110 4.51 -2.88 10.26
CA VAL A 110 4.98 -2.88 11.65
C VAL A 110 4.46 -4.11 12.41
N LEU A 111 3.18 -4.46 12.23
CA LEU A 111 2.51 -5.52 12.98
C LEU A 111 3.06 -6.93 12.67
N LEU A 112 3.39 -7.23 11.41
CA LEU A 112 3.91 -8.54 11.00
C LEU A 112 5.21 -8.95 11.73
N PRO A 113 6.24 -8.09 11.81
CA PRO A 113 7.41 -8.34 12.65
C PRO A 113 7.05 -8.61 14.12
N PHE A 114 6.13 -7.84 14.70
CA PHE A 114 5.70 -8.06 16.09
C PHE A 114 5.02 -9.43 16.25
N LEU A 115 4.15 -9.83 15.32
CA LEU A 115 3.50 -11.16 15.35
C LEU A 115 4.52 -12.29 15.23
N PHE A 116 5.55 -12.12 14.42
CA PHE A 116 6.65 -13.09 14.32
C PHE A 116 7.41 -13.21 15.65
N VAL A 117 7.80 -12.09 16.25
CA VAL A 117 8.53 -12.08 17.54
C VAL A 117 7.67 -12.69 18.65
N ILE A 118 6.39 -12.34 18.74
CA ILE A 118 5.48 -12.91 19.74
C ILE A 118 5.35 -14.42 19.55
N SER A 119 5.20 -14.90 18.32
CA SER A 119 5.08 -16.33 18.02
C SER A 119 6.37 -17.08 18.34
N PHE A 120 7.53 -16.49 18.04
CA PHE A 120 8.84 -17.06 18.37
C PHE A 120 9.05 -17.15 19.88
N VAL A 121 8.75 -16.08 20.63
CA VAL A 121 8.82 -16.08 22.09
C VAL A 121 7.85 -17.09 22.70
N ALA A 122 6.63 -17.21 22.17
CA ALA A 122 5.66 -18.19 22.63
C ALA A 122 6.17 -19.63 22.46
N LEU A 123 6.79 -19.95 21.32
CA LEU A 123 7.40 -21.27 21.09
C LEU A 123 8.54 -21.55 22.06
N LEU A 124 9.44 -20.58 22.29
CA LEU A 124 10.52 -20.72 23.27
C LEU A 124 10.00 -20.93 24.69
N LEU A 125 8.91 -20.26 25.07
CA LEU A 125 8.28 -20.43 26.37
C LEU A 125 7.64 -21.83 26.51
N ILE A 126 7.02 -22.35 25.47
CA ILE A 126 6.45 -23.72 25.46
C ILE A 126 7.59 -24.75 25.64
N GLU A 127 8.72 -24.56 24.94
CA GLU A 127 9.88 -25.42 25.03
C GLU A 127 10.56 -25.36 26.42
N HIS A 128 10.72 -24.16 27.00
CA HIS A 128 11.35 -23.97 28.30
C HIS A 128 10.43 -24.24 29.51
N ALA A 129 9.11 -24.24 29.34
CA ALA A 129 8.15 -24.51 30.43
C ALA A 129 8.09 -26.00 30.85
N GLY A 130 8.86 -26.89 30.21
CA GLY A 130 9.30 -28.13 30.84
C GLY A 130 8.22 -29.17 31.17
N LYS A 131 7.19 -29.32 30.33
CA LYS A 131 6.30 -30.50 30.39
C LYS A 131 6.33 -31.26 29.07
N PRO A 132 7.42 -32.01 28.78
CA PRO A 132 7.57 -32.76 27.53
C PRO A 132 6.45 -33.79 27.28
N ASP A 133 5.70 -34.19 28.32
CA ASP A 133 4.63 -35.20 28.21
C ASP A 133 3.21 -34.62 27.98
N ARG A 134 3.04 -33.30 27.84
CA ARG A 134 1.72 -32.64 27.67
C ARG A 134 1.68 -31.49 26.67
N VAL A 135 2.66 -31.39 25.78
CA VAL A 135 2.59 -30.44 24.67
C VAL A 135 1.76 -31.11 23.59
N ASP A 136 0.45 -30.85 23.58
CA ASP A 136 -0.38 -31.25 22.44
C ASP A 136 0.13 -30.52 21.19
N GLU A 137 0.34 -31.24 20.09
CA GLU A 137 0.78 -30.66 18.82
C GLU A 137 -0.14 -29.53 18.34
N SER A 138 -1.41 -29.56 18.77
CA SER A 138 -2.43 -28.54 18.51
C SER A 138 -2.10 -27.16 19.08
N ASP A 139 -1.27 -27.07 20.13
CA ASP A 139 -0.85 -25.80 20.72
C ASP A 139 0.36 -25.19 19.99
N VAL A 140 1.16 -26.00 19.27
CA VAL A 140 2.41 -25.59 18.60
C VAL A 140 2.17 -25.22 17.14
N GLU A 141 1.35 -26.01 16.44
CA GLU A 141 0.99 -25.80 15.03
C GLU A 141 0.54 -24.36 14.68
N PRO A 142 -0.34 -23.68 15.46
CA PRO A 142 -0.77 -22.33 15.10
C PRO A 142 0.34 -21.28 15.20
N TRP A 143 1.32 -21.44 16.11
CA TRP A 143 2.44 -20.50 16.23
C TRP A 143 3.45 -20.69 15.10
N ILE A 144 3.72 -21.93 14.71
CA ILE A 144 4.55 -22.24 13.55
C ILE A 144 3.90 -21.69 12.28
N TYR A 145 2.59 -21.92 12.08
CA TYR A 145 1.86 -21.37 10.94
C TYR A 145 1.95 -19.83 10.89
N ARG A 146 1.79 -19.15 12.03
CA ARG A 146 1.93 -17.69 12.12
C ARG A 146 3.35 -17.21 11.81
N MET A 147 4.39 -17.93 12.27
CA MET A 147 5.77 -17.61 11.91
C MET A 147 6.01 -17.74 10.41
N VAL A 148 5.64 -18.87 9.82
CA VAL A 148 5.79 -19.12 8.37
C VAL A 148 5.03 -18.07 7.56
N ALA A 149 3.76 -17.83 7.90
CA ALA A 149 2.94 -16.80 7.25
C ALA A 149 3.57 -15.41 7.38
N SER A 150 4.17 -15.07 8.52
CA SER A 150 4.83 -13.78 8.72
C SER A 150 6.13 -13.66 7.94
N THR A 151 6.93 -14.73 7.83
CA THR A 151 8.17 -14.74 7.03
C THR A 151 7.90 -14.45 5.55
N PHE A 152 6.84 -15.01 4.99
CA PHE A 152 6.43 -14.71 3.60
C PHE A 152 5.65 -13.40 3.49
N GLY A 153 4.86 -13.05 4.51
CA GLY A 153 4.06 -11.84 4.54
C GLY A 153 4.91 -10.56 4.58
N MET A 154 5.96 -10.52 5.39
CA MET A 154 6.84 -9.34 5.54
C MET A 154 7.40 -8.77 4.23
N PRO A 155 8.09 -9.56 3.37
CA PRO A 155 8.64 -9.02 2.12
C PRO A 155 7.53 -8.53 1.18
N LEU A 156 6.39 -9.23 1.15
CA LEU A 156 5.21 -8.83 0.38
C LEU A 156 4.65 -7.49 0.87
N THR A 157 4.47 -7.31 2.17
CA THR A 157 3.92 -6.07 2.73
C THR A 157 4.88 -4.90 2.61
N ILE A 158 6.18 -5.12 2.75
CA ILE A 158 7.20 -4.10 2.50
C ILE A 158 7.15 -3.65 1.04
N TYR A 159 7.08 -4.59 0.11
CA TYR A 159 6.97 -4.29 -1.32
C TYR A 159 5.71 -3.48 -1.63
N PHE A 160 4.53 -3.94 -1.17
CA PHE A 160 3.28 -3.21 -1.37
C PHE A 160 3.30 -1.84 -0.72
N THR A 161 3.87 -1.68 0.48
CA THR A 161 4.03 -0.38 1.12
C THR A 161 4.81 0.59 0.24
N PHE A 162 5.92 0.13 -0.33
CA PHE A 162 6.74 0.97 -1.20
C PHE A 162 5.98 1.41 -2.46
N VAL A 163 5.26 0.48 -3.09
CA VAL A 163 4.43 0.74 -4.28
C VAL A 163 3.32 1.74 -3.98
N VAL A 164 2.52 1.50 -2.94
CA VAL A 164 1.39 2.36 -2.54
C VAL A 164 1.88 3.74 -2.14
N ARG A 165 2.99 3.81 -1.40
CA ARG A 165 3.61 5.08 -0.99
C ARG A 165 4.06 5.89 -2.21
N ARG A 166 4.66 5.23 -3.21
CA ARG A 166 5.06 5.88 -4.46
C ARG A 166 3.84 6.41 -5.22
N CYS A 167 2.79 5.58 -5.37
CA CYS A 167 1.54 5.99 -6.00
C CYS A 167 0.89 7.19 -5.29
N TYR A 168 0.88 7.20 -3.96
CA TYR A 168 0.39 8.32 -3.16
C TYR A 168 1.16 9.63 -3.42
N TYR A 169 2.51 9.57 -3.43
CA TYR A 169 3.31 10.76 -3.71
C TYR A 169 3.15 11.25 -5.15
N ASP A 170 3.00 10.34 -6.11
CA ASP A 170 2.77 10.69 -7.51
C ASP A 170 1.44 11.45 -7.66
N PHE A 171 0.34 10.96 -7.09
CA PHE A 171 -0.95 11.68 -7.07
C PHE A 171 -0.85 13.02 -6.35
N LYS A 172 -0.13 13.07 -5.22
CA LYS A 172 0.05 14.31 -4.46
C LYS A 172 0.84 15.36 -5.26
N ASN A 173 1.83 14.95 -6.03
CA ASN A 173 2.64 15.84 -6.86
C ASN A 173 1.88 16.33 -8.10
N MET A 174 1.05 15.48 -8.71
CA MET A 174 0.16 15.88 -9.80
C MET A 174 -0.84 16.95 -9.37
N ALA A 175 -1.51 16.74 -8.23
CA ALA A 175 -2.47 17.70 -7.69
C ALA A 175 -1.83 19.07 -7.39
N LYS A 176 -0.60 19.10 -6.89
CA LYS A 176 0.13 20.36 -6.67
C LYS A 176 0.49 21.06 -7.99
N GLY A 177 0.93 20.31 -8.99
CA GLY A 177 1.27 20.86 -10.31
C GLY A 177 0.08 21.50 -11.04
N GLU A 178 -1.13 20.98 -10.86
CA GLU A 178 -2.35 21.58 -11.41
C GLU A 178 -2.71 22.92 -10.75
N VAL A 179 -2.51 23.04 -9.44
CA VAL A 179 -2.75 24.28 -8.70
C VAL A 179 -1.81 25.39 -9.17
N ASP A 180 -0.50 25.10 -9.27
CA ASP A 180 0.48 26.09 -9.74
C ASP A 180 0.23 26.52 -11.19
N SER A 181 -0.21 25.58 -12.04
CA SER A 181 -0.55 25.85 -13.44
C SER A 181 -1.78 26.76 -13.57
N ASN A 182 -2.80 26.55 -12.74
CA ASN A 182 -4.01 27.36 -12.72
C ASN A 182 -3.78 28.75 -12.14
N MET A 183 -2.94 28.88 -11.11
CA MET A 183 -2.57 30.19 -10.54
C MET A 183 -1.80 31.03 -11.57
N ASN A 184 -0.89 30.40 -12.32
CA ASN A 184 -0.07 31.07 -13.34
C ASN A 184 -0.84 31.38 -14.65
N ARG A 185 -2.01 30.77 -14.86
CA ARG A 185 -2.97 31.18 -15.91
C ARG A 185 -3.81 32.37 -15.48
N ARG A 186 -4.30 32.38 -14.23
CA ARG A 186 -5.10 33.50 -13.71
C ARG A 186 -4.29 34.79 -13.60
N GLY A 187 -3.02 34.71 -13.21
CA GLY A 187 -2.12 35.88 -13.19
C GLY A 187 -1.69 36.41 -14.56
N ARG A 188 -2.03 35.73 -15.67
CA ARG A 188 -1.80 36.19 -17.04
C ARG A 188 -3.06 36.74 -17.73
N LEU A 189 -4.20 36.62 -17.08
CA LEU A 189 -5.50 37.10 -17.58
C LEU A 189 -6.01 38.33 -16.81
N ALA A 190 -5.24 38.80 -15.82
CA ALA A 190 -5.44 40.05 -15.09
C ALA A 190 -4.33 41.03 -15.50
#